data_AF-A0A081L6J1-F1
#
_entry.id   AF-A0A081L6J1-F1
#
_cell.length_a   1.000
_cell.length_b   1.000
_cell.length_c   1.000
_cell.angle_alpha   90.00
_cell.angle_beta   90.00
_cell.angle_gamma   90.00
#
_symmetry.space_group_name_H-M   'P 1'
#
loop_
_entity.id
_entity.type
_entity.pdbx_description
1 polymer ?
#
loop_
_entity_poly.entity_id
_entity_poly.type
_entity_poly.pdbx_seq_one_letter_code
_entity_poly.pdbx_strand_id
1 'polypeptide(L)'
;MWKFKELITDKQFLTWAIGILLITIPSCVGTIISFLDFDARSRLIILLMVVALSLVIIIFRFIRLLFLSNITLNLNGSEVEIKKGNIFEVPRNNYKVIAFNEFFDTQVDDVIIARETLNGQYINRYYSDQDISKLDQEIKDDVKLKIEEKNVERPLGGKTTRYTLGSVFKDMDFFLVAFSKFDRENRAHLKLNEYASCMLNVWNEVNTLHASKEVFIPLLGSGITRHVDSDVGVNELLHIMLWTFQISKLKFREPAKVTILLYKDDHKKINFYKLKEFEKNGL
;
A
#
# COMPACT_ATOMS: atom_id res chain seq x y z
N MET A 1 10.67 16.02 -9.48
CA MET A 1 9.92 17.22 -9.94
C MET A 1 8.41 17.09 -9.78
N TRP A 2 7.77 15.98 -10.13
CA TRP A 2 6.30 15.86 -10.01
C TRP A 2 5.77 16.00 -8.57
N LYS A 3 6.37 15.31 -7.57
CA LYS A 3 5.99 15.48 -6.15
C LYS A 3 6.05 16.94 -5.67
N PHE A 4 7.04 17.69 -6.16
CA PHE A 4 7.20 19.12 -5.89
C PHE A 4 6.05 19.94 -6.49
N LYS A 5 5.72 19.68 -7.77
CA LYS A 5 4.59 20.33 -8.44
C LYS A 5 3.27 20.06 -7.71
N GLU A 6 3.02 18.80 -7.33
CA GLU A 6 1.80 18.45 -6.61
C GLU A 6 1.68 19.12 -5.24
N LEU A 7 2.76 19.14 -4.46
CA LEU A 7 2.74 19.72 -3.11
C LEU A 7 2.60 21.25 -3.14
N ILE A 8 3.12 21.92 -4.17
CA ILE A 8 2.94 23.36 -4.37
C ILE A 8 1.57 23.70 -4.97
N THR A 9 0.92 22.76 -5.64
CA THR A 9 -0.49 22.93 -6.02
C THR A 9 -1.46 22.54 -4.90
N ASP A 10 -0.96 22.00 -3.80
CA ASP A 10 -1.78 21.57 -2.67
C ASP A 10 -2.33 22.78 -1.91
N LYS A 11 -3.66 22.95 -1.96
CA LYS A 11 -4.33 24.10 -1.35
C LYS A 11 -4.17 24.12 0.16
N GLN A 12 -4.17 22.96 0.83
CA GLN A 12 -4.04 22.90 2.30
C GLN A 12 -2.65 23.31 2.76
N PHE A 13 -1.62 22.82 2.08
CA PHE A 13 -0.24 23.20 2.38
C PHE A 13 -0.03 24.70 2.13
N LEU A 14 -0.57 25.25 1.04
CA LEU A 14 -0.51 26.68 0.77
C LEU A 14 -1.27 27.50 1.79
N THR A 15 -2.51 27.14 2.14
CA THR A 15 -3.29 27.91 3.12
C THR A 15 -2.63 27.89 4.50
N TRP A 16 -2.04 26.76 4.90
CA TRP A 16 -1.25 26.66 6.12
C TRP A 16 0.02 27.55 6.07
N ALA A 17 0.80 27.47 4.99
CA ALA A 17 2.03 28.26 4.84
C ALA A 17 1.75 29.78 4.77
N ILE A 18 0.72 30.17 4.02
CA ILE A 18 0.25 31.56 3.91
C ILE A 18 -0.28 32.04 5.26
N GLY A 19 -1.04 31.21 5.99
CA GLY A 19 -1.54 31.54 7.32
C GLY A 19 -0.42 31.83 8.31
N ILE A 20 0.65 31.04 8.29
CA ILE A 20 1.83 31.30 9.14
C ILE A 20 2.49 32.64 8.79
N LEU A 21 2.73 32.88 7.49
CA LEU A 21 3.46 34.06 7.02
C LEU A 21 2.68 35.37 7.18
N LEU A 22 1.38 35.35 6.88
CA LEU A 22 0.55 36.57 6.83
C LEU A 22 -0.22 36.84 8.13
N ILE A 23 -0.51 35.81 8.94
CA ILE A 23 -1.38 35.96 10.11
C ILE A 23 -0.59 35.72 11.39
N THR A 24 -0.04 34.51 11.57
CA THR A 24 0.57 34.12 12.85
C THR A 24 1.80 34.97 13.18
N ILE A 25 2.72 35.12 12.23
CA ILE A 25 3.98 35.84 12.46
C ILE A 25 3.77 37.34 12.71
N PRO A 26 3.04 38.08 11.86
CA PRO A 26 2.82 39.51 12.09
C PRO A 26 2.08 39.77 13.41
N SER A 27 1.14 38.91 13.78
CA SER A 27 0.41 39.04 15.05
C SER A 27 1.35 38.87 16.26
N CYS A 28 2.13 37.78 16.30
CA CYS A 28 3.07 37.54 17.40
C CYS A 28 4.13 38.62 17.52
N VAL A 29 4.72 39.03 16.38
CA VAL A 29 5.75 40.09 16.36
C VAL A 29 5.15 41.43 16.77
N GLY A 30 3.96 41.77 16.28
CA GLY A 30 3.25 43.01 16.64
C GLY A 30 2.94 43.09 18.14
N THR A 31 2.46 42.00 18.74
CA THR A 31 2.22 41.93 20.19
C THR A 31 3.52 42.13 20.98
N ILE A 32 4.61 41.45 20.62
CA ILE A 32 5.89 41.58 21.35
C ILE A 32 6.46 43.00 21.23
N ILE A 33 6.41 43.60 20.03
CA ILE A 33 6.89 44.97 19.80
C ILE A 33 6.04 45.99 20.57
N SER A 34 4.74 45.76 20.78
CA SER A 34 3.91 46.70 21.55
C SER A 34 4.30 46.83 23.03
N PHE A 35 5.03 45.85 23.59
CA PHE A 35 5.52 45.89 24.97
C PHE A 35 6.95 46.47 25.09
N LEU A 36 7.60 46.82 23.97
CA LEU A 36 9.01 47.21 23.94
C LEU A 36 9.23 48.49 23.12
N ASP A 37 9.81 49.53 23.73
CA ASP A 37 10.14 50.79 23.07
C ASP A 37 11.38 50.68 22.17
N PHE A 38 11.21 50.09 20.99
CA PHE A 38 12.25 50.03 19.96
C PHE A 38 12.14 51.15 18.93
N ASP A 39 13.28 51.61 18.39
CA ASP A 39 13.35 52.45 17.20
C ASP A 39 12.83 51.73 15.94
N ALA A 40 12.34 52.49 14.96
CA ALA A 40 11.75 52.00 13.72
C ALA A 40 12.69 51.10 12.91
N ARG A 41 14.00 51.38 12.87
CA ARG A 41 14.98 50.52 12.17
C ARG A 41 15.10 49.15 12.82
N SER A 42 15.18 49.09 14.15
CA SER A 42 15.29 47.85 14.90
C SER A 42 14.04 46.97 14.73
N ARG A 43 12.85 47.58 14.70
CA ARG A 43 11.58 46.87 14.43
C ARG A 43 11.58 46.20 13.05
N LEU A 44 12.03 46.91 12.01
CA LEU A 44 12.11 46.37 10.66
C LEU A 44 13.09 45.19 10.56
N ILE A 45 14.26 45.31 11.18
CA ILE A 45 15.28 44.25 11.18
C ILE A 45 14.74 43.00 11.88
N ILE A 46 14.09 43.15 13.04
CA ILE A 46 13.48 42.02 13.78
C ILE A 46 12.41 41.34 12.93
N LEU A 47 11.52 42.10 12.28
CA LEU A 47 10.49 41.54 11.40
C LEU A 47 11.12 40.73 10.26
N LEU A 48 12.14 41.28 9.58
CA LEU A 48 12.83 40.59 8.49
C LEU A 48 13.51 39.30 8.96
N MET A 49 14.14 39.31 10.14
CA MET A 49 14.75 38.11 10.72
C MET A 49 13.72 37.03 11.02
N VAL A 50 12.56 37.38 11.58
CA VAL A 50 11.49 36.42 11.89
C VAL A 50 10.89 35.85 10.60
N VAL A 51 10.66 36.69 9.58
CA VAL A 51 10.18 36.24 8.27
C VAL A 51 11.21 35.29 7.63
N ALA A 52 12.50 35.65 7.63
CA ALA A 52 13.54 34.78 7.09
C ALA A 52 13.60 33.42 7.81
N LEU A 53 13.58 33.43 9.16
CA LEU A 53 13.55 32.21 9.96
C LEU A 53 12.32 31.33 9.65
N SER A 54 11.16 31.96 9.48
CA SER A 54 9.93 31.22 9.14
C SER A 54 9.99 30.56 7.76
N LEU A 55 10.56 31.25 6.77
CA LEU A 55 10.77 30.68 5.44
C LEU A 55 11.70 29.46 5.52
N VAL A 56 12.76 29.53 6.32
CA VAL A 56 13.65 28.39 6.57
C VAL A 56 12.88 27.21 7.21
N ILE A 57 12.03 27.47 8.20
CA ILE A 57 11.22 26.41 8.84
C ILE A 57 10.24 25.77 7.84
N ILE A 58 9.56 26.59 7.02
CA ILE A 58 8.63 26.11 5.99
C ILE A 58 9.37 25.26 4.96
N ILE A 59 10.52 25.72 4.46
CA ILE A 59 11.36 24.98 3.50
C ILE A 59 11.86 23.68 4.14
N PHE A 60 12.31 23.69 5.39
CA PHE A 60 12.77 22.49 6.08
C PHE A 60 11.64 21.45 6.24
N ARG A 61 10.45 21.89 6.66
CA ARG A 61 9.26 21.03 6.75
C ARG A 61 8.89 20.45 5.38
N PHE A 62 8.92 21.28 4.34
CA PHE A 62 8.66 20.88 2.96
C PHE A 62 9.65 19.81 2.48
N ILE A 63 10.95 20.01 2.71
CA ILE A 63 12.00 19.03 2.39
C ILE A 63 11.73 17.72 3.14
N ARG A 64 11.45 17.77 4.44
CA ARG A 64 11.14 16.58 5.24
C ARG A 64 9.95 15.80 4.67
N LEU A 65 8.90 16.49 4.20
CA LEU A 65 7.74 15.86 3.58
C LEU A 65 8.08 15.16 2.26
N LEU A 66 8.98 15.72 1.45
CA LEU A 66 9.46 15.10 0.22
C LEU A 66 10.25 13.81 0.46
N PHE A 67 10.89 13.69 1.62
CA PHE A 67 11.69 12.52 2.02
C PHE A 67 10.94 11.51 2.90
N LEU A 68 9.64 11.68 3.12
CA LEU A 68 8.83 10.67 3.79
C LEU A 68 8.87 9.35 2.99
N SER A 69 9.29 8.28 3.67
CA SER A 69 9.36 6.92 3.12
C SER A 69 8.37 5.96 3.78
N ASN A 70 7.67 6.44 4.81
CA ASN A 70 6.63 5.74 5.52
C ASN A 70 5.52 6.71 5.99
N ILE A 71 4.36 6.13 6.27
CA ILE A 71 3.23 6.80 6.92
C ILE A 71 2.42 5.75 7.67
N THR A 72 1.86 6.12 8.81
CA THR A 72 0.83 5.33 9.50
C THR A 72 -0.48 6.08 9.42
N LEU A 73 -1.55 5.39 9.05
CA LEU A 73 -2.91 5.90 9.00
C LEU A 73 -3.76 5.15 10.02
N ASN A 74 -4.64 5.86 10.71
CA ASN A 74 -5.67 5.23 11.55
C ASN A 74 -6.98 5.13 10.75
N LEU A 75 -7.31 3.92 10.31
CA LEU A 75 -8.55 3.64 9.56
C LEU A 75 -9.51 2.87 10.47
N ASN A 76 -10.58 3.53 10.91
CA ASN A 76 -11.61 2.96 11.80
C ASN A 76 -11.09 2.36 13.12
N GLY A 77 -10.01 2.93 13.67
CA GLY A 77 -9.36 2.42 14.88
C GLY A 77 -8.30 1.34 14.62
N SER A 78 -8.02 1.02 13.36
CA SER A 78 -6.95 0.10 12.94
C SER A 78 -5.74 0.88 12.43
N GLU A 79 -4.54 0.52 12.89
CA GLU A 79 -3.31 1.08 12.33
C GLU A 79 -2.94 0.39 11.01
N VAL A 80 -2.80 1.22 9.97
CA VAL A 80 -2.30 0.80 8.65
C VAL A 80 -1.01 1.56 8.35
N GLU A 81 0.11 0.85 8.41
CA GLU A 81 1.43 1.38 8.06
C GLU A 81 1.69 1.18 6.56
N ILE A 82 2.18 2.19 5.87
CA ILE A 82 2.58 2.10 4.47
C ILE A 82 4.05 2.50 4.39
N LYS A 83 4.91 1.61 3.92
CA LYS A 83 6.36 1.87 3.87
C LYS A 83 7.05 1.15 2.72
N LYS A 84 8.24 1.62 2.36
CA LYS A 84 9.13 0.87 1.48
C LYS A 84 9.57 -0.43 2.17
N GLY A 85 9.55 -1.54 1.45
CA GLY A 85 10.11 -2.80 1.94
C GLY A 85 9.98 -3.95 0.97
N ASN A 86 10.55 -5.09 1.37
CA ASN A 86 10.52 -6.35 0.66
C ASN A 86 9.80 -7.39 1.53
N ILE A 87 8.79 -8.06 0.99
CA ILE A 87 7.95 -9.00 1.74
C ILE A 87 8.76 -10.17 2.32
N PHE A 88 9.84 -10.57 1.65
CA PHE A 88 10.68 -11.68 2.10
C PHE A 88 11.69 -11.30 3.19
N GLU A 89 11.89 -10.01 3.46
CA GLU A 89 12.72 -9.51 4.57
C GLU A 89 11.92 -9.37 5.88
N VAL A 90 10.60 -9.56 5.81
CA VAL A 90 9.73 -9.51 6.98
C VAL A 90 10.09 -10.66 7.96
N PRO A 91 10.30 -10.37 9.25
CA PRO A 91 10.62 -11.39 10.25
C PRO A 91 9.56 -12.50 10.32
N ARG A 92 10.01 -13.71 10.71
CA ARG A 92 9.10 -14.82 11.04
C ARG A 92 8.13 -14.42 12.15
N ASN A 93 7.04 -15.17 12.29
CA ASN A 93 5.95 -14.92 13.24
C ASN A 93 5.08 -13.68 12.92
N ASN A 94 5.21 -13.13 11.71
CA ASN A 94 4.26 -12.19 11.12
C ASN A 94 3.73 -12.77 9.81
N TYR A 95 2.49 -12.46 9.46
CA TYR A 95 1.92 -12.98 8.22
C TYR A 95 2.35 -12.16 7.01
N LYS A 96 2.60 -12.84 5.89
CA LYS A 96 3.05 -12.26 4.63
C LYS A 96 2.10 -12.63 3.52
N VAL A 97 1.57 -11.65 2.81
CA VAL A 97 0.64 -11.90 1.71
C VAL A 97 1.40 -12.05 0.39
N ILE A 98 1.14 -13.13 -0.35
CA ILE A 98 1.71 -13.39 -1.67
C ILE A 98 0.57 -13.58 -2.67
N ALA A 99 0.52 -12.74 -3.71
CA ALA A 99 -0.44 -12.88 -4.79
C ALA A 99 -0.04 -14.01 -5.74
N PHE A 100 -1.00 -14.90 -6.00
CA PHE A 100 -0.97 -15.95 -7.00
C PHE A 100 -2.02 -15.66 -8.09
N ASN A 101 -2.00 -16.45 -9.16
CA ASN A 101 -3.14 -16.51 -10.06
C ASN A 101 -4.30 -17.27 -9.43
N GLU A 102 -5.48 -17.14 -10.03
CA GLU A 102 -6.73 -17.79 -9.62
C GLU A 102 -6.70 -19.33 -9.65
N PHE A 103 -5.64 -19.96 -10.16
CA PHE A 103 -5.44 -21.41 -10.16
C PHE A 103 -4.46 -21.87 -9.06
N PHE A 104 -3.84 -20.94 -8.34
CA PHE A 104 -2.72 -21.20 -7.45
C PHE A 104 -1.62 -22.02 -8.11
N ASP A 105 -1.27 -21.73 -9.38
CA ASP A 105 -0.18 -22.46 -10.05
C ASP A 105 1.11 -22.42 -9.23
N THR A 106 1.92 -23.48 -9.35
CA THR A 106 3.17 -23.66 -8.60
C THR A 106 4.37 -24.01 -9.51
N GLN A 107 4.14 -24.16 -10.81
CA GLN A 107 5.16 -24.47 -11.80
C GLN A 107 5.93 -23.20 -12.20
N VAL A 108 7.19 -23.09 -11.75
CA VAL A 108 8.07 -21.95 -12.02
C VAL A 108 9.03 -22.26 -13.17
N ASP A 109 8.58 -21.97 -14.39
CA ASP A 109 9.30 -22.30 -15.63
C ASP A 109 9.43 -21.13 -16.62
N ASP A 110 8.99 -19.92 -16.24
CA ASP A 110 8.85 -18.75 -17.12
C ASP A 110 7.79 -18.88 -18.23
N VAL A 111 6.94 -19.92 -18.18
CA VAL A 111 5.77 -20.12 -19.04
C VAL A 111 4.47 -19.97 -18.26
N ILE A 112 4.35 -20.65 -17.12
CA ILE A 112 3.18 -20.55 -16.22
C ILE A 112 3.45 -19.51 -15.13
N ILE A 113 4.56 -19.67 -14.41
CA ILE A 113 5.04 -18.67 -13.43
C ILE A 113 6.45 -18.25 -13.80
N ALA A 114 6.63 -16.94 -13.92
CA ALA A 114 7.95 -16.36 -14.10
C ALA A 114 8.75 -16.30 -12.79
N ARG A 115 10.04 -16.65 -12.85
CA ARG A 115 10.95 -16.75 -11.69
C ARG A 115 11.07 -15.45 -10.90
N GLU A 116 10.96 -14.32 -11.59
CA GLU A 116 11.10 -12.98 -11.02
C GLU A 116 9.82 -12.46 -10.32
N THR A 117 8.67 -13.11 -10.52
CA THR A 117 7.42 -12.68 -9.88
C THR A 117 7.43 -13.01 -8.40
N LEU A 118 6.55 -12.36 -7.64
CA LEU A 118 6.49 -12.57 -6.19
C LEU A 118 6.16 -14.03 -5.83
N ASN A 119 5.20 -14.65 -6.52
CA ASN A 119 4.88 -16.07 -6.34
C ASN A 119 5.99 -17.00 -6.84
N GLY A 120 6.67 -16.68 -7.96
CA GLY A 120 7.82 -17.47 -8.42
C GLY A 120 8.98 -17.45 -7.43
N GLN A 121 9.30 -16.28 -6.89
CA GLN A 121 10.29 -16.12 -5.83
C GLN A 121 9.88 -16.83 -4.53
N TYR A 122 8.60 -16.84 -4.20
CA TYR A 122 8.09 -17.57 -3.04
C TYR A 122 8.35 -19.07 -3.19
N ILE A 123 7.92 -19.66 -4.29
CA ILE A 123 8.08 -21.10 -4.56
C ILE A 123 9.56 -21.49 -4.52
N ASN A 124 10.41 -20.78 -5.28
CA ASN A 124 11.85 -21.07 -5.35
C ASN A 124 12.60 -20.92 -4.01
N ARG A 125 12.09 -20.13 -3.06
CA ARG A 125 12.73 -19.91 -1.76
C ARG A 125 12.32 -20.93 -0.71
N TYR A 126 11.08 -21.43 -0.76
CA TYR A 126 10.48 -22.19 0.33
C TYR A 126 10.14 -23.64 -0.03
N TYR A 127 10.15 -24.00 -1.31
CA TYR A 127 9.80 -25.34 -1.76
C TYR A 127 10.89 -25.95 -2.63
N SER A 128 11.12 -27.24 -2.42
CA SER A 128 11.83 -28.10 -3.37
C SER A 128 10.83 -28.71 -4.36
N ASP A 129 11.32 -29.26 -5.47
CA ASP A 129 10.48 -29.97 -6.44
C ASP A 129 9.72 -31.16 -5.81
N GLN A 130 10.24 -31.75 -4.73
CA GLN A 130 9.59 -32.87 -4.03
C GLN A 130 8.47 -32.40 -3.09
N ASP A 131 8.62 -31.22 -2.49
CA ASP A 131 7.67 -30.67 -1.52
C ASP A 131 6.51 -29.94 -2.20
N ILE A 132 6.66 -29.50 -3.45
CA ILE A 132 5.64 -28.71 -4.14
C ILE A 132 4.34 -29.49 -4.35
N SER A 133 4.43 -30.80 -4.58
CA SER A 133 3.24 -31.67 -4.73
C SER A 133 2.42 -31.72 -3.44
N LYS A 134 3.06 -31.56 -2.27
CA LYS A 134 2.36 -31.48 -0.99
C LYS A 134 1.57 -30.17 -0.87
N LEU A 135 2.19 -29.03 -1.20
CA LEU A 135 1.49 -27.73 -1.23
C LEU A 135 0.28 -27.79 -2.18
N ASP A 136 0.46 -28.37 -3.37
CA ASP A 136 -0.61 -28.51 -4.35
C ASP A 136 -1.79 -29.33 -3.81
N GLN A 137 -1.50 -30.42 -3.10
CA GLN A 137 -2.51 -31.26 -2.48
C GLN A 137 -3.20 -30.54 -1.32
N GLU A 138 -2.46 -29.82 -0.47
CA GLU A 138 -3.03 -29.05 0.65
C GLU A 138 -3.96 -27.93 0.15
N ILE A 139 -3.58 -27.22 -0.93
CA ILE A 139 -4.44 -26.22 -1.58
C ILE A 139 -5.71 -26.87 -2.15
N LYS A 140 -5.58 -28.04 -2.77
CA LYS A 140 -6.72 -28.76 -3.36
C LYS A 140 -7.72 -29.24 -2.30
N ASP A 141 -7.22 -29.64 -1.14
CA ASP A 141 -8.01 -30.20 -0.05
C ASP A 141 -8.55 -29.13 0.93
N ASP A 142 -8.14 -27.86 0.78
CA ASP A 142 -8.64 -26.77 1.62
C ASP A 142 -10.10 -26.45 1.32
N VAL A 143 -10.98 -26.84 2.24
CA VAL A 143 -12.43 -26.64 2.17
C VAL A 143 -12.87 -25.19 2.26
N LYS A 144 -12.00 -24.27 2.70
CA LYS A 144 -12.31 -22.83 2.79
C LYS A 144 -12.13 -22.12 1.44
N LEU A 145 -11.30 -22.68 0.55
CA LEU A 145 -11.10 -22.10 -0.77
C LEU A 145 -12.35 -22.28 -1.62
N LYS A 146 -12.87 -21.15 -2.11
CA LYS A 146 -14.08 -21.13 -2.94
C LYS A 146 -13.70 -21.44 -4.38
N ILE A 147 -14.17 -22.59 -4.87
CA ILE A 147 -13.98 -23.00 -6.26
C ILE A 147 -15.03 -22.31 -7.12
N GLU A 148 -14.57 -21.61 -8.14
CA GLU A 148 -15.42 -20.94 -9.13
C GLU A 148 -15.71 -21.87 -10.32
N GLU A 149 -14.69 -22.57 -10.81
CA GLU A 149 -14.82 -23.48 -11.95
C GLU A 149 -13.80 -24.64 -11.86
N LYS A 150 -14.17 -25.83 -12.32
CA LYS A 150 -13.28 -27.00 -12.42
C LYS A 150 -13.11 -27.40 -13.88
N ASN A 151 -11.98 -28.05 -14.18
CA ASN A 151 -11.66 -28.57 -15.50
C ASN A 151 -11.59 -27.48 -16.58
N VAL A 152 -11.09 -26.30 -16.22
CA VAL A 152 -10.84 -25.21 -17.16
C VAL A 152 -9.80 -25.67 -18.20
N GLU A 153 -10.11 -25.46 -19.47
CA GLU A 153 -9.17 -25.73 -20.57
C GLU A 153 -8.05 -24.67 -20.57
N ARG A 154 -6.80 -25.13 -20.44
CA ARG A 154 -5.61 -24.28 -20.45
C ARG A 154 -4.61 -24.80 -21.49
N PRO A 155 -4.60 -24.24 -22.71
CA PRO A 155 -3.77 -24.73 -23.81
C PRO A 155 -2.28 -24.77 -23.51
N LEU A 156 -1.80 -23.87 -22.63
CA LEU A 156 -0.40 -23.78 -22.21
C LEU A 156 -0.11 -24.52 -20.89
N GLY A 157 -1.06 -25.32 -20.38
CA GLY A 157 -0.91 -26.10 -19.16
C GLY A 157 -1.17 -25.32 -17.86
N GLY A 158 -0.83 -25.96 -16.75
CA GLY A 158 -1.10 -25.51 -15.38
C GLY A 158 -2.31 -26.20 -14.74
N LYS A 159 -2.66 -25.76 -13.53
CA LYS A 159 -3.80 -26.29 -12.77
C LYS A 159 -5.12 -25.87 -13.42
N THR A 160 -6.13 -26.73 -13.34
CA THR A 160 -7.42 -26.55 -14.04
C THR A 160 -8.59 -26.23 -13.11
N THR A 161 -8.35 -26.08 -11.81
CA THR A 161 -9.35 -25.63 -10.84
C THR A 161 -9.16 -24.13 -10.61
N ARG A 162 -10.16 -23.35 -10.98
CA ARG A 162 -10.21 -21.90 -10.78
C ARG A 162 -10.88 -21.59 -9.45
N TYR A 163 -10.24 -20.75 -8.66
CA TYR A 163 -10.72 -20.28 -7.37
C TYR A 163 -11.19 -18.83 -7.47
N THR A 164 -12.20 -18.49 -6.67
CA THR A 164 -12.73 -17.13 -6.60
C THR A 164 -11.65 -16.15 -6.17
N LEU A 165 -11.56 -15.00 -6.86
CA LEU A 165 -10.60 -13.96 -6.51
C LEU A 165 -10.75 -13.46 -5.06
N GLY A 166 -9.61 -13.30 -4.40
CA GLY A 166 -9.49 -12.92 -3.00
C GLY A 166 -9.63 -14.09 -2.02
N SER A 167 -9.80 -15.33 -2.50
CA SER A 167 -9.64 -16.52 -1.66
C SER A 167 -8.20 -16.60 -1.14
N VAL A 168 -8.05 -16.97 0.14
CA VAL A 168 -6.76 -17.02 0.82
C VAL A 168 -6.48 -18.42 1.33
N PHE A 169 -5.37 -19.01 0.88
CA PHE A 169 -4.81 -20.22 1.45
C PHE A 169 -3.72 -19.84 2.47
N LYS A 170 -3.75 -20.43 3.65
CA LYS A 170 -2.74 -20.19 4.68
C LYS A 170 -1.66 -21.26 4.61
N ASP A 171 -0.45 -20.83 4.30
CA ASP A 171 0.74 -21.67 4.25
C ASP A 171 1.79 -21.13 5.22
N MET A 172 2.04 -21.83 6.34
CA MET A 172 2.95 -21.36 7.39
C MET A 172 2.64 -19.91 7.87
N ASP A 173 3.58 -18.97 7.66
CA ASP A 173 3.44 -17.54 7.91
C ASP A 173 3.10 -16.74 6.64
N PHE A 174 2.58 -17.40 5.60
CA PHE A 174 2.14 -16.81 4.35
C PHE A 174 0.64 -16.97 4.13
N PHE A 175 0.06 -15.94 3.52
CA PHE A 175 -1.29 -15.92 2.98
C PHE A 175 -1.18 -15.86 1.46
N LEU A 176 -1.42 -17.00 0.80
CA LEU A 176 -1.42 -17.11 -0.65
C LEU A 176 -2.79 -16.68 -1.16
N VAL A 177 -2.84 -15.72 -2.07
CA VAL A 177 -4.10 -15.11 -2.53
C VAL A 177 -4.34 -15.44 -3.98
N ALA A 178 -5.53 -15.97 -4.31
CA ALA A 178 -6.03 -16.02 -5.68
C ALA A 178 -6.31 -14.58 -6.14
N PHE A 179 -5.36 -13.93 -6.82
CA PHE A 179 -5.40 -12.49 -7.04
C PHE A 179 -5.64 -12.08 -8.50
N SER A 180 -5.08 -12.80 -9.46
CA SER A 180 -5.12 -12.42 -10.87
C SER A 180 -5.76 -13.49 -11.75
N LYS A 181 -6.48 -13.04 -12.77
CA LYS A 181 -7.05 -13.91 -13.80
C LYS A 181 -6.00 -14.21 -14.85
N PHE A 182 -5.97 -15.45 -15.32
CA PHE A 182 -5.09 -15.87 -16.42
C PHE A 182 -5.93 -16.06 -17.67
N ASP A 183 -5.49 -15.45 -18.78
CA ASP A 183 -6.06 -15.72 -20.10
C ASP A 183 -5.50 -17.01 -20.71
N ARG A 184 -5.88 -17.30 -21.97
CA ARG A 184 -5.43 -18.51 -22.68
C ARG A 184 -3.92 -18.56 -22.90
N GLU A 185 -3.25 -17.41 -22.80
CA GLU A 185 -1.80 -17.25 -22.93
C GLU A 185 -1.09 -17.13 -21.57
N ASN A 186 -1.75 -17.49 -20.47
CA ASN A 186 -1.24 -17.37 -19.09
C ASN A 186 -0.82 -15.94 -18.70
N ARG A 187 -1.41 -14.91 -19.34
CA ARG A 187 -1.14 -13.51 -18.96
C ARG A 187 -2.03 -13.12 -17.81
N ALA A 188 -1.40 -12.65 -16.73
CA ALA A 188 -2.10 -12.10 -15.57
C ALA A 188 -2.84 -10.80 -15.94
N HIS A 189 -4.15 -10.76 -15.71
CA HIS A 189 -4.97 -9.58 -15.89
C HIS A 189 -5.99 -9.42 -14.76
N LEU A 190 -6.40 -8.18 -14.52
CA LEU A 190 -7.38 -7.86 -13.49
C LEU A 190 -8.06 -6.52 -13.78
N LYS A 191 -9.39 -6.52 -13.87
CA LYS A 191 -10.17 -5.29 -14.02
C LYS A 191 -10.22 -4.52 -12.70
N LEU A 192 -10.49 -3.22 -12.76
CA LEU A 192 -10.47 -2.38 -11.55
C LEU A 192 -11.56 -2.75 -10.54
N ASN A 193 -12.76 -3.09 -11.03
CA ASN A 193 -13.86 -3.59 -10.21
C ASN A 193 -13.55 -4.97 -9.61
N GLU A 194 -12.86 -5.84 -10.35
CA GLU A 194 -12.38 -7.13 -9.87
C GLU A 194 -11.29 -6.94 -8.80
N TYR A 195 -10.39 -5.97 -8.97
CA TYR A 195 -9.39 -5.61 -7.96
C TYR A 195 -10.03 -5.14 -6.66
N ALA A 196 -10.98 -4.21 -6.72
CA ALA A 196 -11.72 -3.76 -5.53
C ALA A 196 -12.45 -4.92 -4.84
N SER A 197 -13.15 -5.76 -5.61
CA SER A 197 -13.88 -6.92 -5.07
C SER A 197 -12.93 -7.96 -4.46
N CYS A 198 -11.79 -8.23 -5.11
CA CYS A 198 -10.74 -9.11 -4.61
C CYS A 198 -10.20 -8.58 -3.27
N MET A 199 -9.89 -7.29 -3.18
CA MET A 199 -9.37 -6.69 -1.94
C MET A 199 -10.37 -6.78 -0.80
N LEU A 200 -11.68 -6.57 -1.04
CA LEU A 200 -12.72 -6.78 -0.01
C LEU A 200 -12.69 -8.21 0.55
N ASN A 201 -12.56 -9.21 -0.32
CA ASN A 201 -12.44 -10.61 0.10
C ASN A 201 -11.15 -10.85 0.88
N VAL A 202 -10.00 -10.36 0.39
CA VAL A 202 -8.71 -10.49 1.08
C VAL A 202 -8.78 -9.92 2.49
N TRP A 203 -9.38 -8.73 2.66
CA TRP A 203 -9.52 -8.10 3.96
C TRP A 203 -10.36 -8.95 4.92
N ASN A 204 -11.47 -9.52 4.44
CA ASN A 204 -12.30 -10.41 5.23
C ASN A 204 -11.54 -11.67 5.66
N GLU A 205 -10.83 -12.32 4.72
CA GLU A 205 -10.05 -13.53 5.02
C GLU A 205 -8.91 -13.25 6.00
N VAL A 206 -8.13 -12.20 5.76
CA VAL A 206 -7.03 -11.77 6.65
C VAL A 206 -7.55 -11.48 8.06
N ASN A 207 -8.69 -10.82 8.19
CA ASN A 207 -9.30 -10.55 9.49
C ASN A 207 -9.62 -11.84 10.26
N THR A 208 -10.00 -12.92 9.57
CA THR A 208 -10.26 -14.21 10.23
C THR A 208 -8.98 -14.99 10.57
N LEU A 209 -7.89 -14.78 9.82
CA LEU A 209 -6.68 -15.61 9.89
C LEU A 209 -5.53 -14.98 10.71
N HIS A 210 -5.48 -13.65 10.86
CA HIS A 210 -4.33 -12.94 11.41
C HIS A 210 -4.03 -13.23 12.89
N ALA A 211 -5.01 -13.73 13.66
CA ALA A 211 -4.81 -14.19 15.04
C ALA A 211 -3.97 -13.23 15.93
N SER A 212 -4.29 -11.94 15.92
CA SER A 212 -3.57 -10.87 16.64
C SER A 212 -2.10 -10.63 16.24
N LYS A 213 -1.67 -11.12 15.07
CA LYS A 213 -0.32 -10.87 14.52
C LYS A 213 -0.36 -9.77 13.46
N GLU A 214 0.78 -9.15 13.22
CA GLU A 214 0.93 -8.20 12.11
C GLU A 214 0.82 -8.92 10.76
N VAL A 215 0.23 -8.22 9.78
CA VAL A 215 0.08 -8.70 8.42
C VAL A 215 0.77 -7.74 7.47
N PHE A 216 1.78 -8.25 6.76
CA PHE A 216 2.50 -7.54 5.74
C PHE A 216 1.94 -7.91 4.38
N ILE A 217 1.54 -6.91 3.60
CA ILE A 217 0.93 -7.10 2.29
C ILE A 217 1.64 -6.18 1.29
N PRO A 218 2.20 -6.70 0.19
CA PRO A 218 2.72 -5.82 -0.85
C PRO A 218 1.56 -5.06 -1.52
N LEU A 219 1.84 -3.94 -2.17
CA LEU A 219 0.84 -3.29 -3.01
C LEU A 219 0.45 -4.22 -4.18
N LEU A 220 -0.65 -4.94 -4.02
CA LEU A 220 -1.10 -5.94 -4.99
C LEU A 220 -1.45 -5.28 -6.32
N GLY A 221 -1.19 -5.98 -7.42
CA GLY A 221 -1.44 -5.46 -8.79
C GLY A 221 -0.35 -4.55 -9.36
N SER A 222 0.55 -3.99 -8.54
CA SER A 222 1.60 -3.07 -9.00
C SER A 222 2.74 -3.72 -9.83
N GLY A 223 2.72 -5.05 -9.97
CA GLY A 223 3.73 -5.85 -10.66
C GLY A 223 3.38 -6.17 -12.12
N ILE A 224 3.42 -7.45 -12.47
CA ILE A 224 3.20 -7.93 -13.85
C ILE A 224 1.71 -8.05 -14.25
N THR A 225 0.79 -7.81 -13.31
CA THR A 225 -0.65 -7.89 -13.57
C THR A 225 -1.09 -6.73 -14.47
N ARG A 226 -1.80 -7.04 -15.55
CA ARG A 226 -2.30 -6.02 -16.49
C ARG A 226 -3.69 -5.56 -16.07
N HIS A 227 -3.88 -4.25 -15.97
CA HIS A 227 -5.19 -3.65 -15.74
C HIS A 227 -5.84 -3.34 -17.08
N VAL A 228 -6.85 -4.12 -17.46
CA VAL A 228 -7.38 -4.17 -18.84
C VAL A 228 -8.31 -2.99 -19.16
N ASP A 229 -9.01 -2.48 -18.14
CA ASP A 229 -10.10 -1.52 -18.33
C ASP A 229 -9.68 -0.06 -18.03
N SER A 230 -8.45 0.16 -17.53
CA SER A 230 -7.93 1.50 -17.24
C SER A 230 -6.40 1.51 -17.08
N ASP A 231 -5.77 2.65 -17.38
CA ASP A 231 -4.34 2.89 -17.08
C ASP A 231 -4.18 3.21 -15.59
N VAL A 232 -4.31 2.16 -14.77
CA VAL A 232 -4.31 2.27 -13.31
C VAL A 232 -2.89 2.47 -12.81
N GLY A 233 -2.62 3.63 -12.24
CA GLY A 233 -1.34 3.93 -11.60
C GLY A 233 -1.20 3.30 -10.21
N VAL A 234 0.04 3.20 -9.74
CA VAL A 234 0.38 2.75 -8.37
C VAL A 234 -0.38 3.50 -7.27
N ASN A 235 -0.63 4.79 -7.45
CA ASN A 235 -1.44 5.57 -6.51
C ASN A 235 -2.89 5.10 -6.44
N GLU A 236 -3.50 4.78 -7.58
CA GLU A 236 -4.90 4.37 -7.65
C GLU A 236 -5.09 2.98 -7.04
N LEU A 237 -4.17 2.04 -7.30
CA LEU A 237 -4.14 0.74 -6.64
C LEU A 237 -4.07 0.88 -5.11
N LEU A 238 -3.22 1.78 -4.61
CA LEU A 238 -3.10 2.03 -3.18
C LEU A 238 -4.36 2.67 -2.61
N HIS A 239 -4.97 3.63 -3.32
CA HIS A 239 -6.22 4.25 -2.89
C HIS A 239 -7.35 3.21 -2.78
N ILE A 240 -7.51 2.35 -3.78
CA ILE A 240 -8.54 1.30 -3.75
C ILE A 240 -8.25 0.29 -2.64
N MET A 241 -6.98 -0.08 -2.42
CA MET A 241 -6.58 -0.97 -1.33
C MET A 241 -6.93 -0.38 0.05
N LEU A 242 -6.64 0.91 0.28
CA LEU A 242 -6.98 1.61 1.52
C LEU A 242 -8.49 1.84 1.67
N TRP A 243 -9.18 2.17 0.57
CA TRP A 243 -10.62 2.38 0.55
C TRP A 243 -11.38 1.09 0.85
N THR A 244 -11.04 -0.01 0.19
CA THR A 244 -11.62 -1.34 0.47
C THR A 244 -11.38 -1.74 1.92
N PHE A 245 -10.19 -1.47 2.48
CA PHE A 245 -9.91 -1.71 3.89
C PHE A 245 -10.85 -0.91 4.80
N GLN A 246 -11.01 0.38 4.51
CA GLN A 246 -11.86 1.29 5.28
C GLN A 246 -13.34 0.86 5.22
N ILE A 247 -13.87 0.51 4.05
CA ILE A 247 -15.28 0.12 3.92
C ILE A 247 -15.57 -1.27 4.49
N SER A 248 -14.57 -2.16 4.57
CA SER A 248 -14.72 -3.46 5.25
C SER A 248 -14.93 -3.31 6.77
N LYS A 249 -14.73 -2.11 7.35
CA LYS A 249 -14.95 -1.80 8.78
C LYS A 249 -14.25 -2.78 9.75
N LEU A 250 -13.15 -3.36 9.30
CA LEU A 250 -12.36 -4.29 10.09
C LEU A 250 -11.64 -3.53 11.21
N LYS A 251 -11.44 -4.22 12.33
CA LYS A 251 -10.77 -3.67 13.51
C LYS A 251 -9.57 -4.54 13.84
N PHE A 252 -8.41 -4.15 13.31
CA PHE A 252 -7.12 -4.64 13.78
C PHE A 252 -6.80 -3.88 15.06
N ARG A 253 -6.88 -4.58 16.20
CA ARG A 253 -6.52 -4.02 17.50
C ARG A 253 -5.11 -4.42 17.84
N GLU A 254 -4.39 -3.52 18.50
CA GLU A 254 -3.08 -3.78 19.08
C GLU A 254 -3.04 -5.15 19.79
N PRO A 255 -2.02 -5.99 19.52
CA PRO A 255 -0.80 -5.69 18.76
C PRO A 255 -0.90 -5.91 17.23
N ALA A 256 -2.08 -6.22 16.69
CA ALA A 256 -2.24 -6.46 15.26
C ALA A 256 -2.32 -5.15 14.49
N LYS A 257 -1.47 -5.03 13.45
CA LYS A 257 -1.53 -3.98 12.44
C LYS A 257 -1.34 -4.52 11.04
N VAL A 258 -1.80 -3.76 10.05
CA VAL A 258 -1.55 -4.07 8.63
C VAL A 258 -0.43 -3.17 8.12
N THR A 259 0.56 -3.77 7.49
CA THR A 259 1.67 -3.05 6.85
C THR A 259 1.65 -3.26 5.35
N ILE A 260 1.36 -2.21 4.59
CA ILE A 260 1.45 -2.20 3.13
C ILE A 260 2.90 -1.91 2.71
N LEU A 261 3.51 -2.86 2.01
CA LEU A 261 4.88 -2.77 1.52
C LEU A 261 4.93 -2.28 0.08
N LEU A 262 5.67 -1.20 -0.14
CA LEU A 262 5.94 -0.61 -1.44
C LEU A 262 7.28 -1.14 -1.95
N TYR A 263 7.24 -1.99 -2.96
CA TYR A 263 8.43 -2.64 -3.49
C TYR A 263 9.18 -1.71 -4.46
N LYS A 264 10.52 -1.82 -4.48
CA LYS A 264 11.42 -1.05 -5.37
C LYS A 264 11.06 0.44 -5.44
N ASP A 265 10.66 0.93 -6.61
CA ASP A 265 10.43 2.35 -6.91
C ASP A 265 8.98 2.80 -6.71
N ASP A 266 8.07 1.93 -6.25
CA ASP A 266 6.66 2.30 -6.08
C ASP A 266 6.48 3.40 -5.02
N HIS A 267 7.31 3.40 -3.97
CA HIS A 267 7.36 4.51 -2.99
C HIS A 267 7.69 5.88 -3.62
N LYS A 268 8.39 5.91 -4.77
CA LYS A 268 8.69 7.16 -5.49
C LYS A 268 7.48 7.66 -6.28
N LYS A 269 6.53 6.77 -6.63
CA LYS A 269 5.30 7.12 -7.33
C LYS A 269 4.20 7.59 -6.36
N ILE A 270 4.34 7.27 -5.06
CA ILE A 270 3.35 7.59 -4.04
C ILE A 270 3.56 8.96 -3.41
N ASN A 271 2.46 9.71 -3.29
CA ASN A 271 2.41 10.95 -2.53
C ASN A 271 1.89 10.69 -1.11
N PHE A 272 2.82 10.42 -0.18
CA PHE A 272 2.50 10.13 1.22
C PHE A 272 1.76 11.25 1.95
N TYR A 273 1.88 12.50 1.50
CA TYR A 273 1.17 13.62 2.12
C TYR A 273 -0.34 13.53 1.87
N LYS A 274 -0.76 13.25 0.63
CA LYS A 274 -2.18 13.07 0.27
C LYS A 274 -2.84 11.92 1.02
N LEU A 275 -2.07 10.90 1.40
CA LEU A 275 -2.58 9.79 2.19
C LEU A 275 -3.04 10.22 3.60
N LYS A 276 -2.53 11.33 4.16
CA LYS A 276 -3.07 11.88 5.42
C LYS A 276 -4.45 12.52 5.26
N GLU A 277 -4.77 13.02 4.08
CA GLU A 277 -6.11 13.54 3.81
C GLU A 277 -7.13 12.40 3.78
N PHE A 278 -6.70 11.23 3.28
CA PHE A 278 -7.52 10.02 3.25
C PHE A 278 -7.99 9.61 4.66
N GLU A 279 -7.11 9.69 5.66
CA GLU A 279 -7.44 9.40 7.08
C GLU A 279 -8.56 10.31 7.63
N LYS A 280 -8.57 11.60 7.24
CA LYS A 280 -9.52 12.59 7.78
C LYS A 280 -10.87 12.58 7.08
N ASN A 281 -10.86 12.41 5.76
CA ASN A 281 -12.04 12.68 4.94
C ASN A 281 -12.84 11.42 4.64
N GLY A 282 -12.23 10.22 4.69
CA GLY A 282 -12.94 8.96 4.42
C GLY A 282 -13.84 9.06 3.18
N LEU A 283 -13.24 9.42 2.04
CA LEU A 283 -13.90 9.99 0.85
C LEU A 283 -14.70 11.27 1.14
#